data_AF-A0A6B3HK64-F1
#
_entry.id   AF-A0A6B3HK64-F1
#
_cell.length_a   1.000
_cell.length_b   1.000
_cell.length_c   1.000
_cell.angle_alpha   90.00
_cell.angle_beta   90.00
_cell.angle_gamma   90.00
#
_symmetry.space_group_name_H-M   'P 1'
#
loop_
_entity.id
_entity.type
_entity.pdbx_description
1 polymer ?
#
loop_
_entity_poly.entity_id
_entity_poly.type
_entity_poly.pdbx_seq_one_letter_code
_entity_poly.pdbx_strand_id
1 'polypeptide(L)' 'GFEMGLHLVVARSAMGAGRGLSDGLIRRLDEANNPAVLLSCPPTEGRLFGNAKPLNLPPGRALHIQRRKPRLVQTALVE' A
#
# COMPACT_ATOMS: atom_id res chain seq x y z
N GLY A 1 -18.14 -0.89 -4.48
CA GLY A 1 -17.87 -0.75 -3.03
C GLY A 1 -19.04 -0.07 -2.37
N PHE A 2 -19.09 1.25 -2.48
CA PHE A 2 -20.09 2.10 -1.83
C PHE A 2 -21.55 1.65 -2.02
N GLU A 3 -21.99 1.40 -3.26
CA GLU A 3 -23.39 1.04 -3.55
C GLU A 3 -23.85 -0.26 -2.89
N MET A 4 -22.93 -1.18 -2.57
CA MET A 4 -23.22 -2.47 -1.95
C MET A 4 -22.79 -2.53 -0.47
N GLY A 5 -22.24 -1.44 0.09
CA GLY A 5 -21.67 -1.46 1.44
C GLY A 5 -20.44 -2.37 1.59
N LEU A 6 -19.76 -2.70 0.50
CA LEU A 6 -18.59 -3.59 0.52
C LEU A 6 -17.32 -2.80 0.84
N HIS A 7 -16.65 -3.20 1.91
CA HIS A 7 -15.33 -2.72 2.32
C HIS A 7 -14.32 -3.88 2.30
N LEU A 8 -13.18 -3.67 1.65
CA LEU A 8 -12.12 -4.66 1.57
C LEU A 8 -10.82 -4.07 2.12
N VAL A 9 -10.20 -4.81 3.04
CA VAL A 9 -8.86 -4.51 3.57
C VAL A 9 -7.96 -5.68 3.20
N VAL A 10 -6.89 -5.38 2.49
CA VAL A 10 -5.95 -6.41 1.99
C VAL A 10 -4.56 -6.09 2.52
N ALA A 11 -3.89 -7.11 3.04
CA ALA A 11 -2.48 -7.05 3.41
C ALA A 11 -1.70 -8.09 2.61
N ARG A 12 -0.48 -7.72 2.19
CA ARG A 12 0.42 -8.58 1.42
C ARG A 12 1.86 -8.36 1.91
N SER A 13 2.70 -9.38 1.76
CA SER A 13 4.15 -9.27 1.95
C SER A 13 4.81 -8.30 0.96
N ALA A 14 5.87 -7.62 1.39
CA ALA A 14 6.70 -6.80 0.50
C ALA A 14 7.43 -7.61 -0.59
N MET A 15 7.65 -8.91 -0.38
CA MET A 15 8.32 -9.78 -1.34
C MET A 15 7.52 -9.88 -2.65
N GLY A 16 8.14 -9.46 -3.75
CA GLY A 16 7.52 -9.46 -5.08
C GLY A 16 6.38 -8.45 -5.22
N ALA A 17 6.35 -7.41 -4.38
CA ALA A 17 5.34 -6.35 -4.44
C ALA A 17 5.22 -5.71 -5.83
N GLY A 18 6.34 -5.49 -6.53
CA GLY A 18 6.33 -4.90 -7.88
C GLY A 18 5.56 -5.76 -8.90
N ARG A 19 5.84 -7.07 -8.94
CA ARG A 19 5.06 -8.03 -9.75
C ARG A 19 3.63 -8.14 -9.27
N GLY A 20 3.47 -8.07 -7.97
CA GLY A 20 2.21 -8.17 -7.29
C GLY A 20 1.17 -7.13 -7.67
N LEU A 21 1.57 -5.94 -8.13
CA LEU A 21 0.65 -4.89 -8.58
C LEU A 21 -0.11 -5.28 -9.86
N SER A 22 0.40 -6.24 -10.63
CA SER A 22 -0.29 -6.76 -11.82
C SER A 22 -1.45 -7.72 -11.48
N ASP A 23 -1.55 -8.16 -10.22
CA ASP A 23 -2.67 -9.00 -9.76
C ASP A 23 -4.00 -8.27 -9.96
N GLY A 24 -5.01 -9.00 -10.45
CA GLY A 24 -6.29 -8.41 -10.84
C GLY A 24 -7.00 -7.69 -9.70
N LEU A 25 -6.91 -8.18 -8.46
CA LEU A 25 -7.53 -7.54 -7.31
C LEU A 25 -6.80 -6.24 -6.95
N ILE A 26 -5.47 -6.31 -6.82
CA ILE A 26 -4.65 -5.17 -6.41
C ILE A 26 -4.70 -4.06 -7.45
N ARG A 27 -4.63 -4.41 -8.74
CA ARG A 27 -4.76 -3.45 -9.85
C ARG A 27 -6.09 -2.70 -9.80
N ARG A 28 -7.20 -3.41 -9.57
CA ARG A 28 -8.54 -2.78 -9.45
C ARG A 28 -8.62 -1.84 -8.25
N LEU A 29 -8.00 -2.20 -7.12
CA LEU A 29 -7.95 -1.33 -5.95
C LEU A 29 -7.14 -0.05 -6.20
N ASP A 30 -6.01 -0.16 -6.92
CA ASP A 30 -5.17 0.98 -7.31
C ASP A 30 -5.90 1.90 -8.31
N GLU A 31 -6.51 1.33 -9.36
CA GLU A 31 -7.30 2.08 -10.36
C GLU A 31 -8.48 2.84 -9.74
N ALA A 32 -9.13 2.26 -8.72
CA ALA A 32 -10.20 2.91 -7.98
C ALA A 32 -9.70 4.03 -7.03
N ASN A 33 -8.40 4.31 -7.01
CA ASN A 33 -7.76 5.33 -6.19
C ASN A 33 -8.05 5.13 -4.68
N ASN A 34 -8.01 3.88 -4.23
CA ASN A 34 -8.12 3.55 -2.81
C ASN A 34 -6.83 3.97 -2.07
N PRO A 35 -6.92 4.37 -0.80
CA PRO A 35 -5.73 4.62 0.00
C PRO A 35 -4.94 3.32 0.20
N ALA A 36 -3.62 3.43 0.25
CA ALA A 36 -2.73 2.30 0.49
C ALA A 36 -1.73 2.64 1.59
N VAL A 37 -1.26 1.62 2.31
CA VAL A 37 -0.23 1.76 3.33
C VAL A 37 0.95 0.90 2.91
N LEU A 38 2.09 1.54 2.67
CA LEU A 38 3.34 0.87 2.35
C LEU A 38 4.23 0.87 3.60
N LEU A 39 4.31 -0.28 4.26
CA LEU A 39 5.22 -0.54 5.38
C LEU A 39 6.67 -0.68 4.87
N SER A 40 7.55 -1.25 5.69
CA SER A 40 8.91 -1.58 5.29
C SER A 40 8.92 -2.45 4.03
N CYS A 41 9.56 -1.95 2.97
CA CYS A 41 9.63 -2.61 1.68
C CYS A 41 10.98 -2.30 1.03
N PRO A 42 11.72 -3.34 0.55
CA PRO A 42 13.00 -3.13 -0.10
C PRO A 42 12.89 -2.21 -1.33
N PRO A 43 13.81 -1.24 -1.52
CA PRO A 43 13.83 -0.39 -2.71
C PRO A 43 13.98 -1.16 -4.04
N THR A 44 14.43 -2.41 -3.99
CA THR A 44 14.59 -3.30 -5.15
C THR A 44 13.25 -3.72 -5.79
N GLU A 45 12.12 -3.55 -5.09
CA GLU A 45 10.78 -3.83 -5.62
C GLU A 45 10.31 -2.81 -6.66
N GLY A 46 11.06 -1.72 -6.86
CA GLY A 46 10.72 -0.67 -7.81
C GLY A 46 9.65 0.28 -7.26
N ARG A 47 9.14 1.16 -8.12
CA ARG A 47 8.09 2.11 -7.74
C ARG A 47 6.75 1.37 -7.62
N LEU A 48 6.05 1.63 -6.53
CA LEU A 48 4.72 1.07 -6.27
C LEU A 48 3.65 2.18 -6.41
N PHE A 49 2.40 1.86 -6.06
CA PHE A 49 1.22 2.73 -5.98
C PHE A 49 1.50 4.23 -6.20
N GLY A 50 1.04 4.79 -7.32
CA GLY A 50 1.17 6.22 -7.61
C GLY A 50 2.60 6.78 -7.60
N ASN A 51 3.59 5.95 -7.97
CA ASN A 51 5.03 6.27 -8.01
C ASN A 51 5.73 6.36 -6.63
N ALA A 52 5.14 5.78 -5.59
CA ALA A 52 5.76 5.73 -4.27
C ALA A 52 7.06 4.90 -4.30
N LYS A 53 8.14 5.48 -3.78
CA LYS A 53 9.42 4.79 -3.63
C LYS A 53 9.41 3.98 -2.33
N PRO A 54 9.63 2.65 -2.39
CA PRO A 54 9.77 1.83 -1.19
C PRO A 54 10.97 2.24 -0.35
N LEU A 55 10.85 2.06 0.96
CA LEU A 55 11.88 2.36 1.94
C LEU A 55 11.95 1.23 2.97
N ASN A 56 13.16 0.96 3.44
CA ASN A 56 13.34 0.16 4.65
C ASN A 56 12.93 1.03 5.85
N LEU A 57 11.90 0.60 6.55
CA LEU A 57 11.30 1.32 7.67
C LEU A 57 11.31 0.45 8.93
N PRO A 58 11.36 1.06 10.13
CA PRO A 58 11.20 0.31 11.38
C PRO A 58 9.76 -0.24 11.49
N PRO A 59 9.52 -1.24 12.37
CA PRO A 59 8.20 -1.80 12.58
C PRO A 59 7.13 -0.73 12.88
N GLY A 60 5.96 -0.88 12.25
CA GLY A 60 4.84 0.06 12.35
C GLY A 60 5.02 1.40 11.64
N ARG A 61 6.20 1.72 11.09
CA ARG A 61 6.39 2.92 10.27
C ARG A 61 5.98 2.65 8.83
N ALA A 62 5.17 3.54 8.25
CA ALA A 62 4.62 3.36 6.91
C ALA A 62 4.51 4.66 6.12
N LEU A 63 4.52 4.55 4.80
CA LEU A 63 4.03 5.57 3.88
C LEU A 63 2.54 5.36 3.65
N HIS A 64 1.72 6.28 4.14
CA HIS A 64 0.30 6.36 3.82
C HIS A 64 0.15 7.07 2.47
N ILE A 65 -0.23 6.29 1.46
CA ILE A 65 -0.40 6.70 0.08
C ILE A 65 -1.86 7.10 -0.13
N GLN A 66 -2.06 8.34 -0.52
CA GLN A 66 -3.36 8.95 -0.80
C GLN A 66 -3.29 9.69 -2.12
N ARG A 67 -4.44 10.04 -2.70
CA ARG A 67 -4.56 10.69 -4.03
C ARG A 67 -3.69 11.94 -4.25
N ARG A 68 -3.30 12.67 -3.19
CA ARG A 68 -2.54 13.93 -3.30
C ARG A 68 -1.05 13.76 -3.04
N LYS A 69 -0.68 13.42 -1.80
CA LYS A 69 0.72 13.33 -1.38
C LYS A 69 0.90 12.20 -0.37
N PRO A 70 1.89 11.31 -0.58
CA PRO A 70 2.25 10.32 0.43
C PRO A 70 2.70 11.00 1.72
N ARG A 71 2.29 10.45 2.86
CA ARG A 71 2.68 10.94 4.20
C ARG A 71 3.27 9.80 5.01
N LEU A 72 4.35 10.07 5.73
CA LEU A 72 4.92 9.11 6.66
C LEU A 72 4.06 9.08 7.93
N VAL A 73 3.65 7.89 8.36
CA VAL A 73 2.79 7.65 9.52
C VAL A 73 3.36 6.53 10.38
N GLN A 74 2.98 6.49 11.65
CA GLN A 74 3.25 5.39 12.57
C GLN A 74 1.93 4.72 12.92
N THR A 75 1.83 3.41 12.71
CA THR A 75 0.66 2.62 13.15
C THR A 75 0.71 2.42 14.66
N ALA A 76 -0.47 2.40 15.28
CA ALA A 76 -0.58 1.96 16.67
C ALA A 76 -0.23 0.47 16.77
N LEU A 77 0.34 0.08 17.90
CA LEU A 77 0.43 -1.31 18.32
C LEU A 77 -0.82 -1.59 19.17
N VAL A 78 -1.55 -2.64 18.84
CA VAL A 78 -2.68 -3.15 19.64
C VAL A 78 -2.20 -4.43 20.30
N GLU A 79 -2.36 -4.52 21.62
CA GLU A 79 -2.08 -5.72 22.42
C GLU A 79 -3.30 -6.66 22.46
#